data_AF-A0A1D7XPR4-F1
#
_entry.id   AF-A0A1D7XPR4-F1
#
_cell.length_a   1.000
_cell.length_b   1.000
_cell.length_c   1.000
_cell.angle_alpha   90.00
_cell.angle_beta   90.00
_cell.angle_gamma   90.00
#
_symmetry.space_group_name_H-M   'P 1'
#
loop_
_entity.id
_entity.type
_entity.pdbx_description
1 polymer ?
#
loop_
_entity_poly.entity_id
_entity_poly.type
_entity_poly.pdbx_seq_one_letter_code
_entity_poly.pdbx_strand_id
1 'polypeptide(L)'
;MKKFKKALSMLVSVFIFTGMLMINGVLNQGVQAAETNKVSSNLNVEGNSSNLPVQLYYAKYINCGYYGGAVEGAICIKNLAYDKKVIVHYASGEGNSWKDKEAHYVKTNPDGSEVWSFRIAFKGLFTAFAIKYEVNGKTYWDNNNSKNYSVNYEYDEVALGKSNSCVIYSGLNPLSGKFCVKNTGKKPTNIKVRYTEDNWKTYKEATIKPATNYVDSVSNYYFNADDCKELTKEIKFALYYEIDGIEYCDDNFGSYYRG
;
A
#
# COMPACT_ATOMS: atom_id res chain seq x y z
N MET A 1 7.50 79.79 -0.06
CA MET A 1 6.85 78.85 -1.03
C MET A 1 6.69 77.48 -0.37
N LYS A 2 5.49 76.88 -0.47
CA LYS A 2 5.06 75.50 -0.07
C LYS A 2 5.14 75.16 1.44
N LYS A 3 4.05 75.35 2.22
CA LYS A 3 2.92 74.43 2.57
C LYS A 3 3.37 73.18 3.40
N PHE A 4 3.16 73.15 4.74
CA PHE A 4 1.98 72.59 5.50
C PHE A 4 1.70 71.12 5.14
N LYS A 5 1.71 70.09 6.00
CA LYS A 5 1.01 69.72 7.27
C LYS A 5 1.50 68.27 7.59
N LYS A 6 1.41 67.62 8.76
CA LYS A 6 0.73 67.79 10.05
C LYS A 6 1.36 66.78 11.03
N ALA A 7 1.47 67.16 12.30
CA ALA A 7 1.74 66.28 13.44
C ALA A 7 0.46 66.09 14.30
N LEU A 8 0.59 65.24 15.34
CA LEU A 8 -0.29 65.02 16.53
C LEU A 8 -1.51 64.09 16.36
N SER A 9 -1.95 63.28 17.34
CA SER A 9 -1.60 63.04 18.76
C SER A 9 -2.07 61.61 19.14
N MET A 10 -1.34 60.79 19.92
CA MET A 10 -1.35 60.63 21.40
C MET A 10 -2.72 60.40 22.06
N LEU A 11 -2.92 59.23 22.71
CA LEU A 11 -3.34 59.09 24.11
C LEU A 11 -3.42 57.62 24.58
N VAL A 12 -2.90 57.39 25.79
CA VAL A 12 -2.98 56.19 26.64
C VAL A 12 -4.26 56.28 27.47
N SER A 13 -4.93 55.16 27.77
CA SER A 13 -5.67 54.93 29.04
C SER A 13 -6.14 53.47 29.20
N VAL A 14 -5.88 52.93 30.39
CA VAL A 14 -6.25 51.61 30.93
C VAL A 14 -7.64 51.69 31.58
N PHE A 15 -8.52 50.69 31.44
CA PHE A 15 -9.64 50.44 32.38
C PHE A 15 -10.11 48.98 32.44
N ILE A 16 -9.86 48.36 33.60
CA ILE A 16 -10.69 47.54 34.52
C ILE A 16 -11.59 46.38 33.99
N PHE A 17 -11.40 45.24 34.66
CA PHE A 17 -12.15 43.98 34.62
C PHE A 17 -13.32 44.00 35.62
N THR A 18 -14.57 43.76 35.19
CA THR A 18 -15.69 43.37 36.08
C THR A 18 -16.78 42.61 35.30
N GLY A 19 -17.21 41.44 35.80
CA GLY A 19 -18.62 41.00 35.70
C GLY A 19 -19.04 39.97 34.64
N MET A 20 -18.69 38.69 34.89
CA MET A 20 -19.52 37.47 34.79
C MET A 20 -20.76 37.44 33.85
N LEU A 21 -20.73 36.52 32.86
CA LEU A 21 -21.92 35.77 32.44
C LEU A 21 -21.53 34.31 32.14
N MET A 22 -21.96 33.39 32.99
CA MET A 22 -21.86 31.95 32.75
C MET A 22 -22.99 31.55 31.80
N ILE A 23 -22.65 31.07 30.61
CA ILE A 23 -23.57 30.30 29.76
C ILE A 23 -22.94 28.91 29.60
N ASN A 24 -23.64 27.91 30.15
CA ASN A 24 -23.37 26.50 29.89
C ASN A 24 -23.62 26.21 28.41
N GLY A 25 -22.56 25.86 27.68
CA GLY A 25 -22.62 25.39 26.32
C GLY A 25 -21.58 24.29 26.13
N VAL A 26 -22.02 23.04 26.27
CA VAL A 26 -21.25 21.86 25.86
C VAL A 26 -21.07 21.93 24.34
N LEU A 27 -19.86 22.21 23.88
CA LEU A 27 -19.43 21.86 22.52
C LEU A 27 -18.01 21.31 22.56
N ASN A 28 -18.01 19.99 22.77
CA ASN A 28 -17.22 18.98 22.10
C ASN A 28 -15.91 19.45 21.46
N GLN A 29 -14.80 18.96 22.03
CA GLN A 29 -13.47 19.02 21.46
C GLN A 29 -13.51 18.44 20.03
N GLY A 30 -13.34 19.31 19.03
CA GLY A 30 -12.98 18.88 17.69
C GLY A 30 -11.59 18.26 17.74
N VAL A 31 -11.55 16.94 17.73
CA VAL A 31 -10.31 16.15 17.62
C VAL A 31 -9.57 16.61 16.37
N GLN A 32 -8.42 17.22 16.59
CA GLN A 32 -7.44 17.52 15.57
C GLN A 32 -6.85 16.20 15.09
N ALA A 33 -7.34 15.69 13.96
CA ALA A 33 -6.72 14.59 13.24
C ALA A 33 -5.37 15.05 12.70
N ALA A 34 -4.33 14.83 13.49
CA ALA A 34 -2.94 14.88 13.07
C ALA A 34 -2.15 13.87 13.90
N GLU A 35 -2.44 12.58 13.72
CA GLU A 35 -1.44 11.55 14.02
C GLU A 35 -0.37 11.60 12.92
N THR A 36 0.56 12.55 13.03
CA THR A 36 1.89 12.42 12.43
C THR A 36 2.75 11.52 13.31
N ASN A 37 2.23 10.34 13.64
CA ASN A 37 3.08 9.24 14.09
C ASN A 37 3.78 8.68 12.86
N LYS A 38 5.04 8.31 13.04
CA LYS A 38 6.01 7.91 12.02
C LYS A 38 5.64 6.55 11.39
N VAL A 39 4.45 6.42 10.81
CA VAL A 39 4.00 5.22 10.11
C VAL A 39 4.80 5.11 8.83
N SER A 40 5.70 4.13 8.78
CA SER A 40 6.49 3.87 7.58
C SER A 40 5.56 3.30 6.52
N SER A 41 5.61 3.82 5.29
CA SER A 41 4.88 3.17 4.20
C SER A 41 5.38 1.72 4.06
N ASN A 42 4.50 0.78 3.70
CA ASN A 42 4.84 -0.58 3.29
C ASN A 42 5.85 -0.67 2.13
N LEU A 43 6.25 0.49 1.57
CA LEU A 43 7.22 0.69 0.51
C LEU A 43 8.63 1.07 1.02
N ASN A 44 8.78 1.40 2.32
CA ASN A 44 10.01 1.98 2.88
C ASN A 44 10.66 1.04 3.89
N VAL A 45 11.73 0.37 3.46
CA VAL A 45 12.78 -0.02 4.39
C VAL A 45 13.63 1.23 4.64
N GLU A 46 13.39 1.94 5.75
CA GLU A 46 14.45 2.77 6.33
C GLU A 46 15.61 1.81 6.70
N GLY A 47 16.62 1.71 5.83
CA GLY A 47 17.82 0.89 6.04
C GLY A 47 18.26 -0.01 4.88
N ASN A 48 17.45 -0.17 3.83
CA ASN A 48 17.88 -0.88 2.62
C ASN A 48 17.12 -0.36 1.39
N SER A 49 17.37 0.90 1.02
CA SER A 49 17.02 1.41 -0.30
C SER A 49 17.90 0.68 -1.31
N SER A 50 17.51 -0.53 -1.70
CA SER A 50 18.08 -1.19 -2.86
C SER A 50 18.00 -0.21 -4.01
N ASN A 51 19.17 0.32 -4.41
CA ASN A 51 19.32 1.37 -5.41
C ASN A 51 19.03 0.86 -6.84
N LEU A 52 18.28 -0.23 -6.95
CA LEU A 52 18.01 -0.94 -8.18
C LEU A 52 17.06 -0.12 -9.06
N PRO A 53 17.29 -0.09 -10.38
CA PRO A 53 16.40 0.61 -11.31
C PRO A 53 15.00 0.00 -11.42
N VAL A 54 14.85 -1.28 -11.07
CA VAL A 54 13.59 -2.03 -11.12
C VAL A 54 13.53 -3.02 -9.97
N GLN A 55 12.36 -3.16 -9.35
CA GLN A 55 12.07 -4.18 -8.35
C GLN A 55 10.60 -4.60 -8.37
N LEU A 56 10.33 -5.87 -8.10
CA LEU A 56 8.98 -6.32 -7.73
C LEU A 56 8.57 -5.67 -6.41
N TYR A 57 7.36 -5.13 -6.31
CA TYR A 57 6.75 -4.82 -5.01
C TYR A 57 6.19 -6.11 -4.40
N TYR A 58 5.21 -6.69 -5.08
CA TYR A 58 4.64 -7.99 -4.76
C TYR A 58 4.08 -8.65 -6.04
N ALA A 59 3.91 -9.96 -5.98
CA ALA A 59 3.03 -10.70 -6.88
C ALA A 59 2.15 -11.65 -6.06
N LYS A 60 0.96 -11.97 -6.58
CA LYS A 60 0.01 -12.89 -5.98
C LYS A 60 -0.62 -13.79 -7.04
N TYR A 61 -0.89 -15.03 -6.63
CA TYR A 61 -1.69 -15.97 -7.40
C TYR A 61 -3.18 -15.65 -7.25
N ILE A 62 -3.90 -15.66 -8.37
CA ILE A 62 -5.35 -15.50 -8.44
C ILE A 62 -5.95 -16.79 -8.98
N ASN A 63 -6.72 -17.49 -8.15
CA ASN A 63 -7.46 -18.67 -8.57
C ASN A 63 -8.60 -18.25 -9.51
N CYS A 64 -8.56 -18.74 -10.75
CA CYS A 64 -9.59 -18.46 -11.76
C CYS A 64 -10.41 -19.71 -12.11
N GLY A 65 -10.34 -20.78 -11.31
CA GLY A 65 -11.07 -22.03 -11.49
C GLY A 65 -10.27 -23.15 -12.17
N TYR A 66 -10.99 -24.18 -12.63
CA TYR A 66 -10.48 -25.54 -12.87
C TYR A 66 -9.32 -25.67 -13.89
N TYR A 67 -9.12 -24.70 -14.79
CA TYR A 67 -8.17 -24.83 -15.90
C TYR A 67 -7.11 -23.72 -15.97
N GLY A 68 -7.04 -22.85 -14.96
CA GLY A 68 -6.05 -21.78 -14.98
C GLY A 68 -6.13 -20.82 -13.81
N GLY A 69 -5.11 -20.00 -13.73
CA GLY A 69 -5.01 -18.91 -12.77
C GLY A 69 -4.56 -17.64 -13.47
N ALA A 70 -4.37 -16.60 -12.65
CA ALA A 70 -3.61 -15.45 -13.05
C ALA A 70 -2.55 -15.13 -12.00
N VAL A 71 -1.47 -14.49 -12.43
CA VAL A 71 -0.56 -13.81 -11.52
C VAL A 71 -0.78 -12.32 -11.68
N GLU A 72 -1.03 -11.64 -10.57
CA GLU A 72 -1.13 -10.19 -10.51
C GLU A 72 -0.02 -9.63 -9.63
N GLY A 73 0.47 -8.45 -9.94
CA GLY A 73 1.48 -7.83 -9.11
C GLY A 73 1.74 -6.37 -9.42
N ALA A 74 2.55 -5.76 -8.57
CA ALA A 74 3.02 -4.40 -8.70
C ALA A 74 4.55 -4.36 -8.78
N ILE A 75 5.08 -3.40 -9.51
CA ILE A 75 6.50 -3.21 -9.81
C ILE A 75 6.85 -1.76 -9.49
N CYS A 76 8.00 -1.56 -8.85
CA CYS A 76 8.64 -0.26 -8.66
C CYS A 76 9.72 -0.07 -9.72
N ILE A 77 9.75 1.08 -10.39
CA ILE A 77 10.92 1.48 -11.19
C ILE A 77 11.40 2.88 -10.81
N LYS A 78 12.66 3.17 -11.13
CA LYS A 78 13.14 4.54 -11.22
C LYS A 78 12.75 5.13 -12.56
N ASN A 79 12.17 6.32 -12.58
CA ASN A 79 11.85 7.02 -13.82
C ASN A 79 13.12 7.61 -14.46
N LEU A 80 13.82 6.83 -15.30
CA LEU A 80 15.09 7.24 -15.92
C LEU A 80 14.94 7.99 -17.25
N ALA A 81 13.81 7.86 -17.95
CA ALA A 81 13.44 8.58 -19.18
C ALA A 81 11.98 8.34 -19.52
N TYR A 82 11.39 9.08 -20.46
CA TYR A 82 9.99 8.86 -20.86
C TYR A 82 9.80 7.56 -21.64
N ASP A 83 10.62 7.32 -22.68
CA ASP A 83 10.55 6.10 -23.49
C ASP A 83 11.16 4.92 -22.73
N LYS A 84 10.28 4.00 -22.32
CA LYS A 84 10.62 2.89 -21.44
C LYS A 84 9.67 1.71 -21.61
N LYS A 85 10.14 0.50 -21.30
CA LYS A 85 9.31 -0.70 -21.21
C LYS A 85 9.52 -1.41 -19.88
N VAL A 86 8.42 -1.70 -19.19
CA VAL A 86 8.41 -2.54 -17.99
C VAL A 86 7.73 -3.85 -18.37
N ILE A 87 8.47 -4.94 -18.28
CA ILE A 87 8.09 -6.24 -18.83
C ILE A 87 8.20 -7.28 -17.74
N VAL A 88 7.20 -8.14 -17.63
CA VAL A 88 7.29 -9.39 -16.89
C VAL A 88 7.72 -10.48 -17.86
N HIS A 89 8.93 -10.98 -17.66
CA HIS A 89 9.47 -12.13 -18.37
C HIS A 89 9.10 -13.37 -17.57
N TYR A 90 8.26 -14.25 -18.09
CA TYR A 90 7.67 -15.35 -17.33
C TYR A 90 7.65 -16.67 -18.10
N ALA A 91 7.66 -17.78 -17.38
CA ALA A 91 7.51 -19.11 -17.91
C ALA A 91 6.19 -19.74 -17.43
N SER A 92 5.47 -20.37 -18.37
CA SER A 92 4.18 -21.00 -18.10
C SER A 92 3.83 -22.07 -19.14
N GLY A 93 3.01 -23.05 -18.74
CA GLY A 93 2.55 -24.15 -19.58
C GLY A 93 3.59 -25.27 -19.76
N GLU A 94 3.25 -26.24 -20.61
CA GLU A 94 4.11 -27.38 -20.93
C GLU A 94 5.40 -26.92 -21.64
N GLY A 95 6.55 -27.47 -21.23
CA GLY A 95 7.86 -27.13 -21.79
C GLY A 95 8.51 -25.84 -21.24
N ASN A 96 7.86 -25.13 -20.32
CA ASN A 96 8.45 -24.01 -19.58
C ASN A 96 9.03 -22.88 -20.46
N SER A 97 8.38 -22.59 -21.59
CA SER A 97 8.82 -21.54 -22.51
C SER A 97 8.67 -20.15 -21.89
N TRP A 98 9.74 -19.35 -21.97
CA TRP A 98 9.75 -17.97 -21.52
C TRP A 98 9.02 -17.05 -22.50
N LYS A 99 8.24 -16.12 -21.95
CA LYS A 99 7.35 -15.18 -22.66
C LYS A 99 7.47 -13.81 -22.00
N ASP A 100 7.17 -12.77 -22.77
CA ASP A 100 7.15 -11.39 -22.28
C ASP A 100 5.71 -10.87 -22.21
N LYS A 101 5.40 -10.16 -21.13
CA LYS A 101 4.16 -9.38 -21.00
C LYS A 101 4.50 -7.98 -20.49
N GLU A 102 4.12 -6.95 -21.22
CA GLU A 102 4.25 -5.57 -20.76
C GLU A 102 3.32 -5.28 -19.57
N ALA A 103 3.87 -4.64 -18.55
CA ALA A 103 3.13 -4.04 -17.44
C ALA A 103 2.57 -2.67 -17.87
N HIS A 104 1.66 -2.11 -17.09
CA HIS A 104 1.09 -0.79 -17.33
C HIS A 104 1.39 0.17 -16.18
N TYR A 105 1.62 1.43 -16.51
CA TYR A 105 1.82 2.51 -15.54
C TYR A 105 0.57 2.69 -14.67
N VAL A 106 0.76 2.85 -13.36
CA VAL A 106 -0.30 3.13 -12.39
C VAL A 106 -0.18 4.57 -11.91
N LYS A 107 0.99 4.93 -11.35
CA LYS A 107 1.23 6.26 -10.79
C LYS A 107 2.72 6.55 -10.61
N THR A 108 3.02 7.81 -10.36
CA THR A 108 4.31 8.28 -9.86
C THR A 108 4.17 8.56 -8.37
N ASN A 109 5.12 8.08 -7.58
CA ASN A 109 5.23 8.34 -6.15
C ASN A 109 5.87 9.72 -5.89
N PRO A 110 5.70 10.30 -4.69
CA PRO A 110 6.33 11.58 -4.35
C PRO A 110 7.86 11.61 -4.48
N ASP A 111 8.52 10.46 -4.36
CA ASP A 111 9.97 10.30 -4.54
C ASP A 111 10.41 10.21 -6.02
N GLY A 112 9.46 10.30 -6.97
CA GLY A 112 9.70 10.20 -8.41
C GLY A 112 9.80 8.78 -8.96
N SER A 113 9.70 7.74 -8.11
CA SER A 113 9.57 6.35 -8.58
C SER A 113 8.20 6.13 -9.22
N GLU A 114 8.11 5.18 -10.16
CA GLU A 114 6.83 4.81 -10.78
C GLU A 114 6.38 3.43 -10.28
N VAL A 115 5.07 3.31 -10.09
CA VAL A 115 4.37 2.05 -9.82
C VAL A 115 3.78 1.55 -11.13
N TRP A 116 4.06 0.30 -11.45
CA TRP A 116 3.55 -0.41 -12.62
C TRP A 116 2.81 -1.66 -12.17
N SER A 117 1.77 -2.06 -12.89
CA SER A 117 0.96 -3.24 -12.57
C SER A 117 0.93 -4.22 -13.73
N PHE A 118 0.80 -5.50 -13.42
CA PHE A 118 0.65 -6.55 -14.41
C PHE A 118 -0.39 -7.57 -13.97
N ARG A 119 -1.02 -8.20 -14.98
CA ARG A 119 -1.84 -9.40 -14.83
C ARG A 119 -1.50 -10.36 -15.96
N ILE A 120 -1.11 -11.58 -15.61
CA ILE A 120 -0.82 -12.65 -16.56
C ILE A 120 -1.78 -13.80 -16.30
N ALA A 121 -2.74 -14.01 -17.19
CA ALA A 121 -3.55 -15.22 -17.19
C ALA A 121 -2.78 -16.37 -17.84
N PHE A 122 -2.90 -17.57 -17.28
CA PHE A 122 -2.24 -18.76 -17.79
C PHE A 122 -3.13 -19.99 -17.65
N LYS A 123 -2.85 -21.00 -18.48
CA LYS A 123 -3.41 -22.35 -18.36
C LYS A 123 -2.30 -23.30 -17.90
N GLY A 124 -2.63 -24.26 -17.06
CA GLY A 124 -1.66 -25.18 -16.48
C GLY A 124 -0.78 -24.50 -15.43
N LEU A 125 0.53 -24.76 -15.48
CA LEU A 125 1.48 -24.30 -14.46
C LEU A 125 2.10 -22.94 -14.81
N PHE A 126 2.20 -22.06 -13.82
CA PHE A 126 3.02 -20.86 -13.84
C PHE A 126 4.24 -21.11 -12.96
N THR A 127 5.43 -21.05 -13.52
CA THR A 127 6.62 -21.66 -12.91
C THR A 127 7.57 -20.62 -12.35
N ALA A 128 7.90 -19.60 -13.14
CA ALA A 128 8.84 -18.57 -12.75
C ALA A 128 8.62 -17.27 -13.53
N PHE A 129 9.06 -16.16 -12.94
CA PHE A 129 9.11 -14.87 -13.61
C PHE A 129 10.22 -13.97 -13.07
N ALA A 130 10.63 -13.00 -13.88
CA ALA A 130 11.53 -11.91 -13.54
C ALA A 130 10.98 -10.61 -14.12
N ILE A 131 11.42 -9.48 -13.57
CA ILE A 131 11.04 -8.16 -14.08
C ILE A 131 12.17 -7.61 -14.94
N LYS A 132 11.85 -7.26 -16.17
CA LYS A 132 12.75 -6.64 -17.15
C LYS A 132 12.36 -5.18 -17.32
N TYR A 133 13.33 -4.28 -17.23
CA TYR A 133 13.14 -2.84 -17.41
C TYR A 133 14.10 -2.32 -18.49
N GLU A 134 13.55 -1.89 -19.63
CA GLU A 134 14.30 -1.36 -20.77
C GLU A 134 14.11 0.17 -20.83
N VAL A 135 15.21 0.93 -20.76
CA VAL A 135 15.19 2.40 -20.80
C VAL A 135 16.55 2.94 -21.22
N ASN A 136 16.58 4.03 -22.02
CA ASN A 136 17.83 4.65 -22.49
C ASN A 136 18.81 3.65 -23.14
N GLY A 137 18.30 2.68 -23.89
CA GLY A 137 19.12 1.63 -24.52
C GLY A 137 19.78 0.64 -23.55
N LYS A 138 19.39 0.63 -22.27
CA LYS A 138 19.87 -0.32 -21.25
C LYS A 138 18.74 -1.23 -20.78
N THR A 139 19.11 -2.44 -20.36
CA THR A 139 18.20 -3.41 -19.76
C THR A 139 18.62 -3.69 -18.33
N TYR A 140 17.67 -3.56 -17.40
CA TYR A 140 17.80 -3.91 -16.00
C TYR A 140 16.90 -5.08 -15.66
N TRP A 141 17.34 -5.91 -14.72
CA TRP A 141 16.63 -7.10 -14.30
C TRP A 141 16.43 -7.11 -12.79
N ASP A 142 15.22 -7.44 -12.37
CA ASP A 142 14.96 -8.01 -11.06
C ASP A 142 14.56 -9.47 -11.23
N ASN A 143 15.55 -10.34 -11.07
CA ASN A 143 15.41 -11.79 -11.18
C ASN A 143 15.58 -12.47 -9.81
N ASN A 144 15.28 -11.77 -8.71
CA ASN A 144 15.38 -12.30 -7.35
C ASN A 144 16.75 -12.95 -7.06
N ASN A 145 17.84 -12.24 -7.38
CA ASN A 145 19.22 -12.76 -7.27
C ASN A 145 19.42 -14.09 -8.01
N SER A 146 19.03 -14.11 -9.29
CA SER A 146 19.09 -15.28 -10.18
C SER A 146 18.20 -16.47 -9.82
N LYS A 147 17.37 -16.37 -8.78
CA LYS A 147 16.41 -17.43 -8.41
C LYS A 147 15.10 -17.35 -9.20
N ASN A 148 14.81 -16.18 -9.77
CA ASN A 148 13.49 -15.77 -10.24
C ASN A 148 12.45 -15.76 -9.12
N TYR A 149 11.30 -15.18 -9.41
CA TYR A 149 10.12 -15.24 -8.56
C TYR A 149 9.23 -16.40 -8.99
N SER A 150 8.52 -16.99 -8.04
CA SER A 150 7.49 -18.00 -8.29
C SER A 150 6.30 -17.72 -7.37
N VAL A 151 5.09 -17.98 -7.87
CA VAL A 151 3.88 -18.01 -7.05
C VAL A 151 3.04 -19.21 -7.46
N ASN A 152 2.45 -19.89 -6.49
CA ASN A 152 1.59 -21.05 -6.71
C ASN A 152 0.44 -21.06 -5.69
N TYR A 153 -0.63 -21.79 -5.97
CA TYR A 153 -1.80 -21.82 -5.08
C TYR A 153 -1.58 -22.66 -3.80
N GLU A 154 -0.69 -23.66 -3.81
CA GLU A 154 -0.53 -24.65 -2.74
C GLU A 154 0.39 -24.20 -1.59
N TYR A 155 1.46 -23.48 -1.90
CA TYR A 155 2.57 -23.20 -0.97
C TYR A 155 3.00 -21.74 -0.99
N ASP A 156 3.01 -21.08 -2.16
CA ASP A 156 3.56 -19.73 -2.32
C ASP A 156 2.56 -18.81 -3.02
N GLU A 157 1.41 -18.54 -2.39
CA GLU A 157 0.36 -17.69 -2.99
C GLU A 157 0.84 -16.26 -3.31
N VAL A 158 1.98 -15.85 -2.75
CA VAL A 158 2.52 -14.51 -2.76
C VAL A 158 4.05 -14.51 -2.85
N ALA A 159 4.58 -13.62 -3.69
CA ALA A 159 6.00 -13.27 -3.71
C ALA A 159 6.14 -11.81 -3.25
N LEU A 160 6.76 -11.59 -2.09
CA LEU A 160 6.98 -10.25 -1.55
C LEU A 160 8.40 -9.75 -1.87
N GLY A 161 8.51 -8.87 -2.85
CA GLY A 161 9.76 -8.17 -3.20
C GLY A 161 10.01 -7.01 -2.23
N LYS A 162 9.93 -5.78 -2.73
CA LYS A 162 10.11 -4.55 -1.94
C LYS A 162 9.00 -4.33 -0.90
N SER A 163 7.79 -4.85 -1.12
CA SER A 163 6.70 -4.72 -0.15
C SER A 163 6.87 -5.66 1.04
N ASN A 164 6.40 -5.19 2.21
CA ASN A 164 6.30 -6.01 3.41
C ASN A 164 4.97 -6.76 3.54
N SER A 165 3.96 -6.40 2.74
CA SER A 165 2.62 -7.01 2.80
C SER A 165 1.98 -7.08 1.42
N CYS A 166 0.93 -7.90 1.32
CA CYS A 166 0.07 -7.97 0.15
C CYS A 166 -1.34 -8.39 0.58
N VAL A 167 -2.37 -7.67 0.12
CA VAL A 167 -3.75 -8.17 0.13
C VAL A 167 -3.93 -9.19 -0.98
N ILE A 168 -4.18 -10.45 -0.59
CA ILE A 168 -4.34 -11.58 -1.51
C ILE A 168 -5.71 -11.47 -2.19
N TYR A 169 -6.77 -11.35 -1.40
CA TYR A 169 -8.12 -11.10 -1.88
C TYR A 169 -8.94 -10.32 -0.85
N SER A 170 -9.95 -9.61 -1.33
CA SER A 170 -10.98 -8.96 -0.53
C SER A 170 -12.33 -9.04 -1.26
N GLY A 171 -13.41 -8.91 -0.49
CA GLY A 171 -14.79 -8.88 -0.99
C GLY A 171 -15.69 -8.08 -0.05
N LEU A 172 -16.83 -7.59 -0.56
CA LEU A 172 -17.91 -6.96 0.22
C LEU A 172 -19.04 -7.93 0.56
N ASN A 173 -19.83 -7.52 1.55
CA ASN A 173 -21.00 -8.21 2.09
C ASN A 173 -20.70 -9.54 2.83
N PRO A 174 -20.02 -9.50 3.99
CA PRO A 174 -19.38 -8.34 4.63
C PRO A 174 -17.98 -8.05 4.05
N LEU A 175 -17.43 -6.86 4.32
CA LEU A 175 -16.01 -6.58 4.04
C LEU A 175 -15.13 -7.64 4.71
N SER A 176 -14.47 -8.45 3.89
CA SER A 176 -13.63 -9.54 4.36
C SER A 176 -12.52 -9.84 3.37
N GLY A 177 -11.49 -10.57 3.80
CA GLY A 177 -10.40 -10.94 2.91
C GLY A 177 -9.25 -11.65 3.60
N LYS A 178 -8.17 -11.82 2.83
CA LYS A 178 -6.91 -12.43 3.27
C LYS A 178 -5.75 -11.55 2.84
N PHE A 179 -4.77 -11.39 3.71
CA PHE A 179 -3.51 -10.72 3.41
C PHE A 179 -2.35 -11.46 4.08
N CYS A 180 -1.15 -11.13 3.62
CA CYS A 180 0.10 -11.61 4.22
C CYS A 180 0.98 -10.44 4.63
N VAL A 181 1.88 -10.71 5.57
CA VAL A 181 2.94 -9.80 6.00
C VAL A 181 4.25 -10.61 6.12
N LYS A 182 5.36 -10.04 5.65
CA LYS A 182 6.70 -10.65 5.65
C LYS A 182 7.20 -10.85 7.08
N ASN A 183 7.85 -11.99 7.33
CA ASN A 183 8.56 -12.24 8.58
C ASN A 183 10.03 -11.79 8.42
N THR A 184 10.49 -10.84 9.23
CA THR A 184 11.89 -10.35 9.22
C THR A 184 12.71 -10.94 10.38
N GLY A 185 12.64 -12.26 10.53
CA GLY A 185 13.20 -12.97 11.71
C GLY A 185 12.29 -12.93 12.95
N LYS A 186 11.33 -12.00 13.00
CA LYS A 186 10.19 -12.02 13.92
C LYS A 186 8.88 -11.99 13.15
N LYS A 187 7.83 -12.54 13.77
CA LYS A 187 6.46 -12.40 13.27
C LYS A 187 5.96 -10.98 13.49
N PRO A 188 5.16 -10.43 12.57
CA PRO A 188 4.59 -9.10 12.73
C PRO A 188 3.56 -9.07 13.86
N THR A 189 3.46 -7.92 14.52
CA THR A 189 2.59 -7.67 15.67
C THR A 189 1.62 -6.52 15.38
N ASN A 190 0.67 -6.27 16.29
CA ASN A 190 -0.27 -5.14 16.21
C ASN A 190 -1.02 -5.03 14.87
N ILE A 191 -1.41 -6.19 14.33
CA ILE A 191 -2.10 -6.32 13.05
C ILE A 191 -3.50 -5.70 13.12
N LYS A 192 -3.81 -4.76 12.22
CA LYS A 192 -5.12 -4.12 12.11
C LYS A 192 -5.48 -3.96 10.63
N VAL A 193 -6.77 -4.04 10.33
CA VAL A 193 -7.35 -3.59 9.06
C VAL A 193 -8.33 -2.48 9.42
N ARG A 194 -8.01 -1.26 8.99
CA ARG A 194 -8.92 -0.10 9.17
C ARG A 194 -9.67 0.13 7.89
N TYR A 195 -10.97 0.33 7.99
CA TYR A 195 -11.84 0.62 6.86
C TYR A 195 -12.69 1.85 7.12
N THR A 196 -13.10 2.50 6.05
CA THR A 196 -13.92 3.72 6.07
C THR A 196 -15.09 3.59 5.12
N GLU A 197 -16.19 4.24 5.51
CA GLU A 197 -17.42 4.39 4.73
C GLU A 197 -17.65 5.84 4.28
N ASP A 198 -16.73 6.76 4.64
CA ASP A 198 -16.91 8.21 4.54
C ASP A 198 -15.65 8.96 4.07
N ASN A 199 -14.81 8.28 3.26
CA ASN A 199 -13.54 8.80 2.76
C ASN A 199 -12.58 9.23 3.89
N TRP A 200 -12.42 8.37 4.89
CA TRP A 200 -11.48 8.51 6.01
C TRP A 200 -11.78 9.68 6.97
N LYS A 201 -13.01 10.20 7.00
CA LYS A 201 -13.43 11.10 8.09
C LYS A 201 -13.56 10.33 9.40
N THR A 202 -14.03 9.10 9.31
CA THR A 202 -14.02 8.10 10.38
C THR A 202 -13.48 6.77 9.85
N TYR A 203 -13.03 5.93 10.76
CA TYR A 203 -12.67 4.55 10.45
C TYR A 203 -13.17 3.60 11.53
N LYS A 204 -13.31 2.34 11.14
CA LYS A 204 -13.57 1.19 12.01
C LYS A 204 -12.47 0.16 11.79
N GLU A 205 -12.29 -0.75 12.74
CA GLU A 205 -11.32 -1.85 12.63
C GLU A 205 -12.05 -3.17 12.39
N ALA A 206 -11.54 -3.97 11.45
CA ALA A 206 -12.03 -5.32 11.21
C ALA A 206 -11.44 -6.30 12.23
N THR A 207 -12.16 -7.40 12.49
CA THR A 207 -11.63 -8.51 13.29
C THR A 207 -10.56 -9.24 12.51
N ILE A 208 -9.41 -9.54 13.15
CA ILE A 208 -8.29 -10.26 12.55
C ILE A 208 -8.21 -11.68 13.10
N LYS A 209 -7.97 -12.67 12.23
CA LYS A 209 -7.73 -14.07 12.59
C LYS A 209 -6.47 -14.57 11.89
N PRO A 210 -5.49 -15.19 12.58
CA PRO A 210 -4.35 -15.80 11.91
C PRO A 210 -4.81 -16.95 11.01
N ALA A 211 -4.21 -17.08 9.82
CA ALA A 211 -4.44 -18.21 8.93
C ALA A 211 -3.41 -19.31 9.22
N THR A 212 -3.84 -20.57 9.20
CA THR A 212 -3.03 -21.74 9.51
C THR A 212 -2.19 -22.19 8.31
N ASN A 213 -1.29 -21.33 7.81
CA ASN A 213 -0.32 -21.72 6.77
C ASN A 213 1.09 -21.42 7.27
N TYR A 214 1.91 -22.47 7.41
CA TYR A 214 3.27 -22.44 7.96
C TYR A 214 4.31 -22.20 6.85
N VAL A 215 4.24 -21.07 6.17
CA VAL A 215 5.38 -20.63 5.35
C VAL A 215 6.23 -19.72 6.22
N ASP A 216 7.46 -20.11 6.53
CA ASP A 216 8.32 -19.36 7.46
C ASP A 216 8.60 -17.92 7.00
N SER A 217 8.47 -17.64 5.70
CA SER A 217 8.73 -16.33 5.12
C SER A 217 7.61 -15.30 5.30
N VAL A 218 6.36 -15.73 5.54
CA VAL A 218 5.20 -14.84 5.64
C VAL A 218 4.18 -15.29 6.70
N SER A 219 3.59 -14.35 7.41
CA SER A 219 2.42 -14.58 8.26
C SER A 219 1.15 -14.20 7.51
N ASN A 220 0.18 -15.13 7.46
CA ASN A 220 -1.10 -14.94 6.78
C ASN A 220 -2.21 -14.62 7.79
N TYR A 221 -3.13 -13.73 7.39
CA TYR A 221 -4.24 -13.28 8.22
C TYR A 221 -5.51 -13.19 7.39
N TYR A 222 -6.62 -13.59 8.01
CA TYR A 222 -7.97 -13.26 7.57
C TYR A 222 -8.45 -12.02 8.31
N PHE A 223 -9.22 -11.19 7.62
CA PHE A 223 -9.97 -10.11 8.26
C PHE A 223 -11.45 -10.19 7.89
N ASN A 224 -12.28 -9.71 8.82
CA ASN A 224 -13.71 -9.67 8.65
C ASN A 224 -14.31 -8.50 9.44
N ALA A 225 -15.08 -7.66 8.75
CA ALA A 225 -15.84 -6.57 9.34
C ALA A 225 -17.33 -6.90 9.21
N ASP A 226 -17.86 -7.69 10.16
CA ASP A 226 -19.22 -8.24 10.12
C ASP A 226 -20.30 -7.18 9.85
N ASP A 227 -20.12 -5.96 10.37
CA ASP A 227 -21.09 -4.86 10.23
C ASP A 227 -20.98 -4.09 8.90
N CYS A 228 -19.93 -4.34 8.11
CA CYS A 228 -19.67 -3.64 6.85
C CYS A 228 -20.33 -4.37 5.67
N LYS A 229 -21.66 -4.23 5.56
CA LYS A 229 -22.48 -4.88 4.52
C LYS A 229 -23.08 -3.91 3.48
N GLU A 230 -22.86 -2.61 3.66
CA GLU A 230 -23.48 -1.57 2.83
C GLU A 230 -22.90 -1.57 1.42
N LEU A 231 -23.75 -1.84 0.43
CA LEU A 231 -23.34 -1.93 -0.98
C LEU A 231 -23.41 -0.57 -1.71
N THR A 232 -24.04 0.45 -1.11
CA THR A 232 -24.20 1.77 -1.73
C THR A 232 -23.04 2.74 -1.47
N LYS A 233 -22.13 2.39 -0.55
CA LYS A 233 -20.96 3.21 -0.20
C LYS A 233 -19.69 2.66 -0.82
N GLU A 234 -18.78 3.55 -1.21
CA GLU A 234 -17.42 3.13 -1.54
C GLU A 234 -16.68 2.78 -0.24
N ILE A 235 -16.43 1.50 -0.03
CA ILE A 235 -15.68 1.01 1.13
C ILE A 235 -14.19 0.96 0.77
N LYS A 236 -13.39 1.70 1.54
CA LYS A 236 -11.92 1.69 1.43
C LYS A 236 -11.28 1.13 2.68
N PHE A 237 -10.15 0.47 2.55
CA PHE A 237 -9.38 -0.01 3.70
C PHE A 237 -7.87 0.02 3.49
N ALA A 238 -7.14 -0.04 4.59
CA ALA A 238 -5.68 -0.14 4.66
C ALA A 238 -5.28 -1.12 5.77
N LEU A 239 -4.09 -1.73 5.62
CA LEU A 239 -3.49 -2.61 6.61
C LEU A 239 -2.52 -1.81 7.48
N TYR A 240 -2.48 -2.13 8.77
CA TYR A 240 -1.51 -1.61 9.72
C TYR A 240 -0.90 -2.78 10.49
N TYR A 241 0.40 -2.75 10.71
CA TYR A 241 1.12 -3.79 11.42
C TYR A 241 2.47 -3.27 11.90
N GLU A 242 3.09 -3.98 12.82
CA GLU A 242 4.43 -3.69 13.30
C GLU A 242 5.40 -4.80 12.94
N ILE A 243 6.61 -4.40 12.55
CA ILE A 243 7.75 -5.28 12.36
C ILE A 243 8.91 -4.67 13.13
N ASP A 244 9.49 -5.43 14.07
CA ASP A 244 10.59 -4.99 14.92
C ASP A 244 10.34 -3.64 15.64
N GLY A 245 9.09 -3.39 16.03
CA GLY A 245 8.66 -2.17 16.72
C GLY A 245 8.46 -0.95 15.81
N ILE A 246 8.60 -1.12 14.50
CA ILE A 246 8.29 -0.08 13.50
C ILE A 246 6.89 -0.34 12.96
N GLU A 247 6.03 0.68 13.02
CA GLU A 247 4.68 0.63 12.45
C GLU A 247 4.73 0.87 10.94
N TYR A 248 4.01 0.01 10.21
CA TYR A 248 3.85 0.06 8.76
C TYR A 248 2.39 0.22 8.36
N CYS A 249 2.14 0.96 7.29
CA CYS A 249 0.83 1.04 6.63
C CYS A 249 0.92 0.55 5.19
N ASP A 250 -0.01 -0.33 4.81
CA ASP A 250 -0.28 -0.71 3.44
C ASP A 250 -1.61 -0.11 2.99
N ASP A 251 -1.51 1.01 2.29
CA ASP A 251 -2.63 1.78 1.76
C ASP A 251 -2.76 1.61 0.23
N ASN A 252 -2.22 0.52 -0.33
CA ASN A 252 -2.23 0.28 -1.78
C ASN A 252 -1.68 1.47 -2.58
N PHE A 253 -0.48 1.92 -2.22
CA PHE A 253 0.21 3.06 -2.86
C PHE A 253 -0.60 4.37 -2.78
N GLY A 254 -1.31 4.59 -1.68
CA GLY A 254 -2.20 5.73 -1.44
C GLY A 254 -3.55 5.68 -2.18
N SER A 255 -3.85 4.59 -2.89
CA SER A 255 -5.14 4.41 -3.56
C SER A 255 -6.20 3.77 -2.65
N TYR A 256 -5.75 3.17 -1.54
CA TYR A 256 -6.47 2.28 -0.66
C TYR A 256 -6.96 1.00 -1.36
N TYR A 257 -7.21 -0.03 -0.56
CA TYR A 257 -7.90 -1.22 -1.04
C TYR A 257 -9.40 -0.99 -1.02
N ARG A 258 -10.14 -1.77 -1.81
CA ARG A 258 -11.60 -1.76 -1.85
C ARG A 258 -12.13 -3.12 -1.46
N GLY A 259 -13.25 -3.11 -0.74
CA GLY A 259 -14.02 -4.33 -0.56
C GLY A 259 -14.57 -4.84 -1.89
#